data_AF-A0A9N9Z4P2-F1
#
_entry.id   AF-A0A9N9Z4P2-F1
#
_cell.length_a   1.000
_cell.length_b   1.000
_cell.length_c   1.000
_cell.angle_alpha   90.00
_cell.angle_beta   90.00
_cell.angle_gamma   90.00
#
_symmetry.space_group_name_H-M   'P 1'
#
loop_
_entity.id
_entity.type
_entity.pdbx_description
1 polymer ?
#
loop_
_entity_poly.entity_id
_entity_poly.type
_entity_poly.pdbx_seq_one_letter_code
_entity_poly.pdbx_strand_id
1 'polypeptide(L)'
;MAHIIAGRSEERDSPIVMDEPACLERNVIMRMINDHSFTIDQAIHEICDLTAAASAEDFQASTSSETGVAHRSLHRHSGRVQWILQNLAVAVPHDRQSRLIEFILRLEKSTVPDPNRGGIVGDGKDIFWTSVPSFSRNLVRLMVELNDNGEFDPAQENLAAFLAQLFEAGYSGCERVLDWTYAYTAAVFQTGFTPDKRNVRMFCIWLIYANRKLWLDTQGPNRLFRQEFWEGWRALLLDCQSSNQDWCSDEDTQMLMMRALDCMHITQAEN
;
A
#
# COMPACT_ATOMS: atom_id res chain seq x y z
N MET A 1 16.31 35.30 3.65
CA MET A 1 15.02 35.64 3.03
C MET A 1 14.23 34.34 2.91
N ALA A 2 13.28 34.13 3.83
CA ALA A 2 12.42 32.96 3.84
C ALA A 2 11.18 33.26 3.01
N HIS A 3 11.10 32.71 1.79
CA HIS A 3 9.85 32.68 1.03
C HIS A 3 8.98 31.55 1.61
N ILE A 4 8.03 31.93 2.46
CA ILE A 4 6.95 31.03 2.88
C ILE A 4 6.03 30.87 1.68
N ILE A 5 6.03 29.68 1.08
CA ILE A 5 5.08 29.29 0.02
C ILE A 5 3.71 29.09 0.68
N ALA A 6 2.98 30.19 0.85
CA ALA A 6 1.58 30.20 1.26
C ALA A 6 0.71 30.02 0.01
N GLY A 7 0.44 28.78 -0.37
CA GLY A 7 -0.45 28.50 -1.49
C GLY A 7 -0.55 27.02 -1.82
N ARG A 8 -1.35 26.27 -1.04
CA ARG A 8 -1.97 24.94 -1.36
C ARG A 8 -2.66 24.33 -0.13
N SER A 9 -3.30 25.15 0.71
CA SER A 9 -4.00 24.63 1.91
C SER A 9 -5.46 24.26 1.64
N GLU A 10 -6.15 24.90 0.69
CA GLU A 10 -7.60 24.74 0.54
C GLU A 10 -8.02 23.52 -0.29
N GLU A 11 -7.15 22.97 -1.15
CA GLU A 11 -7.46 21.76 -1.93
C GLU A 11 -7.31 20.45 -1.14
N ARG A 12 -6.67 20.47 0.03
CA ARG A 12 -6.36 19.25 0.80
C ARG A 12 -7.58 18.58 1.42
N ASP A 13 -8.67 19.32 1.62
CA ASP A 13 -9.85 18.83 2.34
C ASP A 13 -10.98 18.38 1.41
N SER A 14 -10.73 18.33 0.09
CA SER A 14 -11.72 17.81 -0.84
C SER A 14 -12.04 16.34 -0.53
N PRO A 15 -13.34 15.95 -0.51
CA PRO A 15 -13.74 14.57 -0.29
C PRO A 15 -13.22 13.71 -1.42
N ILE A 16 -12.72 12.53 -1.09
CA ILE A 16 -12.29 11.56 -2.09
C ILE A 16 -13.55 11.01 -2.77
N VAL A 17 -13.55 10.98 -4.11
CA VAL A 17 -14.64 10.46 -4.94
C VAL A 17 -14.14 9.24 -5.68
N MET A 18 -15.01 8.26 -5.87
CA MET A 18 -14.74 7.02 -6.60
C MET A 18 -15.92 6.76 -7.54
N ASP A 19 -15.69 6.57 -8.84
CA ASP A 19 -16.72 6.62 -9.89
C ASP A 19 -17.63 5.37 -9.99
N GLU A 20 -17.59 4.49 -9.00
CA GLU A 20 -18.09 3.12 -9.12
C GLU A 20 -19.41 2.89 -8.36
N PRO A 21 -20.21 1.88 -8.78
CA PRO A 21 -21.56 1.70 -8.27
C PRO A 21 -21.56 1.47 -6.76
N ALA A 22 -22.52 2.09 -6.08
CA ALA A 22 -22.62 2.04 -4.63
C ALA A 22 -22.79 0.60 -4.15
N CYS A 23 -21.89 0.16 -3.27
CA CYS A 23 -22.01 -1.05 -2.47
C CYS A 23 -21.82 -0.70 -0.99
N LEU A 24 -22.25 -1.58 -0.09
CA LEU A 24 -22.18 -1.33 1.35
C LEU A 24 -20.72 -1.17 1.79
N GLU A 25 -19.83 -2.02 1.30
CA GLU A 25 -18.39 -1.98 1.60
C GLU A 25 -17.78 -0.62 1.24
N ARG A 26 -18.14 -0.08 0.06
CA ARG A 26 -17.69 1.24 -0.38
C ARG A 26 -18.21 2.31 0.56
N ASN A 27 -19.48 2.27 0.94
CA ASN A 27 -20.05 3.26 1.84
C ASN A 27 -19.34 3.28 3.20
N VAL A 28 -19.02 2.11 3.76
CA VAL A 28 -18.28 2.00 5.03
C VAL A 28 -16.88 2.62 4.90
N ILE A 29 -16.12 2.19 3.89
CA ILE A 29 -14.73 2.63 3.72
C ILE A 29 -14.67 4.12 3.34
N MET A 30 -15.58 4.61 2.50
CA MET A 30 -15.64 6.03 2.13
C MET A 30 -16.04 6.92 3.31
N ARG A 31 -16.96 6.47 4.18
CA ARG A 31 -17.25 7.16 5.45
C ARG A 31 -16.01 7.22 6.32
N MET A 32 -15.27 6.11 6.44
CA MET A 32 -14.03 6.08 7.22
C MET A 32 -12.98 7.06 6.70
N ILE A 33 -12.90 7.29 5.40
CA ILE A 33 -11.93 8.22 4.82
C ILE A 33 -12.40 9.68 4.92
N ASN A 34 -13.67 9.96 4.66
CA ASN A 34 -14.18 11.33 4.50
C ASN A 34 -14.85 11.91 5.75
N ASP A 35 -15.28 11.08 6.71
CA ASP A 35 -15.95 11.51 7.94
C ASP A 35 -15.07 11.22 9.16
N HIS A 36 -14.47 12.27 9.73
CA HIS A 36 -13.62 12.15 10.92
C HIS A 36 -14.36 11.67 12.18
N SER A 37 -15.70 11.79 12.22
CA SER A 37 -16.51 11.25 13.31
C SER A 37 -16.72 9.74 13.20
N PHE A 38 -16.56 9.17 12.00
CA PHE A 38 -16.63 7.74 11.76
C PHE A 38 -15.24 7.11 11.99
N THR A 39 -15.11 6.39 13.09
CA THR A 39 -13.83 5.80 13.55
C THR A 39 -13.45 4.55 12.74
N ILE A 40 -12.15 4.20 12.79
CA ILE A 40 -11.65 2.96 12.17
C ILE A 40 -12.28 1.74 12.84
N ASP A 41 -12.52 1.76 14.16
CA ASP A 41 -13.21 0.71 14.91
C ASP A 41 -14.60 0.44 14.36
N GLN A 42 -15.37 1.51 14.09
CA GLN A 42 -16.70 1.39 13.49
C GLN A 42 -16.61 0.81 12.07
N ALA A 43 -15.64 1.25 11.26
CA ALA A 43 -15.44 0.71 9.93
C ALA A 43 -15.09 -0.80 9.95
N ILE A 44 -14.21 -1.21 10.85
CA ILE A 44 -13.84 -2.61 11.05
C ILE A 44 -15.07 -3.43 11.48
N HIS A 45 -15.83 -2.92 12.45
CA HIS A 45 -17.04 -3.59 12.92
C HIS A 45 -18.07 -3.77 11.80
N GLU A 46 -18.39 -2.72 11.05
CA GLU A 46 -19.35 -2.79 9.94
C GLU A 46 -18.86 -3.74 8.82
N ILE A 47 -17.56 -3.79 8.51
CA ILE A 47 -17.00 -4.76 7.53
C ILE A 47 -17.06 -6.20 8.06
N CYS A 48 -16.80 -6.42 9.35
CA CYS A 48 -16.95 -7.74 9.98
C CYS A 48 -18.41 -8.21 9.99
N ASP A 49 -19.38 -7.31 10.22
CA ASP A 49 -20.80 -7.64 10.15
C ASP A 49 -21.22 -8.02 8.72
N LEU A 50 -20.76 -7.26 7.72
CA LEU A 50 -20.96 -7.61 6.30
C LEU A 50 -20.32 -8.95 5.93
N THR A 51 -19.16 -9.26 6.51
CA THR A 51 -18.50 -10.56 6.36
C THR A 51 -19.35 -11.69 6.93
N ALA A 52 -19.86 -11.54 8.15
CA ALA A 52 -20.72 -12.54 8.80
C ALA A 52 -22.01 -12.76 8.00
N ALA A 53 -22.63 -11.68 7.50
CA ALA A 53 -23.81 -11.74 6.66
C ALA A 53 -23.54 -12.49 5.34
N ALA A 54 -22.43 -12.20 4.67
CA ALA A 54 -22.04 -12.88 3.43
C ALA A 54 -21.75 -14.37 3.65
N SER A 55 -21.10 -14.73 4.77
CA SER A 55 -20.91 -16.12 5.19
C SER A 55 -22.25 -16.83 5.43
N ALA A 56 -23.22 -16.14 6.03
CA ALA A 56 -24.54 -16.70 6.27
C ALA A 56 -25.34 -16.96 4.98
N GLU A 57 -25.25 -16.05 4.02
CA GLU A 57 -25.86 -16.22 2.69
C GLU A 57 -25.29 -17.47 1.98
N ASP A 58 -23.96 -17.64 1.99
CA ASP A 58 -23.29 -18.79 1.38
C ASP A 58 -23.73 -20.11 2.03
N PHE A 59 -23.91 -20.13 3.36
CA PHE A 59 -24.44 -21.30 4.06
C PHE A 59 -25.87 -21.62 3.64
N GLN A 60 -26.77 -20.63 3.65
CA GLN A 60 -28.17 -20.83 3.26
C GLN A 60 -28.29 -21.33 1.81
N ALA A 61 -27.55 -20.72 0.89
CA ALA A 61 -27.53 -21.13 -0.52
C ALA A 61 -27.01 -22.57 -0.69
N SER A 62 -26.00 -22.97 0.09
CA SER A 62 -25.48 -24.34 0.06
C SER A 62 -26.50 -25.38 0.54
N THR A 63 -27.41 -24.99 1.45
CA THR A 63 -28.48 -25.88 1.93
C THR A 63 -29.69 -25.97 0.99
N SER A 64 -29.92 -24.96 0.15
CA SER A 64 -31.11 -24.86 -0.72
C SER A 64 -30.86 -25.24 -2.19
N SER A 65 -29.62 -25.24 -2.65
CA SER A 65 -29.28 -25.44 -4.06
C SER A 65 -29.12 -26.92 -4.45
N GLU A 66 -30.13 -27.50 -5.11
CA GLU A 66 -30.02 -28.80 -5.80
C GLU A 66 -29.00 -28.79 -6.96
N THR A 67 -28.65 -27.60 -7.48
CA THR A 67 -27.83 -27.45 -8.69
C THR A 67 -26.32 -27.37 -8.44
N GLY A 68 -25.86 -27.50 -7.19
CA GLY A 68 -24.43 -27.55 -6.86
C GLY A 68 -23.61 -26.29 -7.19
N VAL A 69 -24.23 -25.18 -7.61
CA VAL A 69 -23.51 -23.93 -7.85
C VAL A 69 -23.30 -23.22 -6.51
N ALA A 70 -22.11 -23.36 -5.94
CA ALA A 70 -21.73 -22.66 -4.73
C ALA A 70 -21.91 -21.15 -4.93
N HIS A 71 -22.85 -20.55 -4.19
CA HIS A 71 -22.87 -19.11 -4.03
C HIS A 71 -21.57 -18.69 -3.33
N ARG A 72 -20.99 -17.59 -3.82
CA ARG A 72 -19.67 -17.08 -3.43
C ARG A 72 -19.80 -15.65 -2.92
N SER A 73 -20.83 -15.37 -2.12
CA SER A 73 -21.08 -14.07 -1.52
C SER A 73 -19.92 -13.63 -0.63
N LEU A 74 -19.34 -14.54 0.15
CA LEU A 74 -18.18 -14.24 0.99
C LEU A 74 -16.96 -13.84 0.16
N HIS A 75 -16.66 -14.58 -0.91
CA HIS A 75 -15.57 -14.22 -1.83
C HIS A 75 -15.86 -12.92 -2.60
N ARG A 76 -17.12 -12.67 -2.99
CA ARG A 76 -17.54 -11.43 -3.64
C ARG A 76 -17.36 -10.23 -2.71
N HIS A 77 -17.76 -10.37 -1.45
CA HIS A 77 -17.55 -9.36 -0.41
C HIS A 77 -16.05 -9.04 -0.25
N SER A 78 -15.20 -10.06 -0.07
CA SER A 78 -13.75 -9.84 0.04
C SER A 78 -13.17 -9.18 -1.21
N GLY A 79 -13.57 -9.65 -2.41
CA GLY A 79 -13.13 -9.08 -3.68
C GLY A 79 -13.49 -7.60 -3.80
N ARG A 80 -14.68 -7.19 -3.35
CA ARG A 80 -15.10 -5.77 -3.33
C ARG A 80 -14.25 -4.95 -2.38
N VAL A 81 -14.03 -5.40 -1.14
CA VAL A 81 -13.18 -4.70 -0.17
C VAL A 81 -11.77 -4.52 -0.73
N GLN A 82 -11.16 -5.58 -1.25
CA GLN A 82 -9.81 -5.52 -1.82
C GLN A 82 -9.73 -4.53 -2.99
N TRP A 83 -10.70 -4.58 -3.90
CA TRP A 83 -10.77 -3.69 -5.05
C TRP A 83 -10.96 -2.23 -4.61
N ILE A 84 -11.82 -1.96 -3.61
CA ILE A 84 -12.00 -0.61 -3.04
C ILE A 84 -10.68 -0.09 -2.46
N LEU A 85 -10.00 -0.90 -1.65
CA LEU A 85 -8.74 -0.53 -1.01
C LEU A 85 -7.64 -0.25 -2.05
N GLN A 86 -7.60 -0.99 -3.16
CA GLN A 86 -6.67 -0.74 -4.27
C GLN A 86 -6.93 0.60 -4.95
N ASN A 87 -8.21 0.90 -5.25
CA ASN A 87 -8.57 2.19 -5.85
C ASN A 87 -8.27 3.35 -4.91
N LEU A 88 -8.46 3.17 -3.60
CA LEU A 88 -8.09 4.18 -2.61
C LEU A 88 -6.57 4.33 -2.48
N ALA A 89 -5.80 3.26 -2.60
CA ALA A 89 -4.34 3.33 -2.55
C ALA A 89 -3.75 4.20 -3.67
N VAL A 90 -4.39 4.22 -4.86
CA VAL A 90 -3.97 5.09 -5.98
C VAL A 90 -4.56 6.51 -5.88
N ALA A 91 -5.78 6.64 -5.38
CA ALA A 91 -6.52 7.90 -5.37
C ALA A 91 -6.22 8.79 -4.16
N VAL A 92 -5.93 8.21 -2.99
CA VAL A 92 -5.66 8.97 -1.76
C VAL A 92 -4.21 9.45 -1.80
N PRO A 93 -3.96 10.78 -1.70
CA PRO A 93 -2.61 11.33 -1.59
C PRO A 93 -1.82 10.66 -0.46
N HIS A 94 -0.55 10.38 -0.70
CA HIS A 94 0.30 9.63 0.23
C HIS A 94 0.31 10.15 1.69
N ASP A 95 0.13 11.46 1.90
CA ASP A 95 0.10 12.12 3.21
C ASP A 95 -1.24 11.93 3.97
N ARG A 96 -2.26 11.40 3.28
CA ARG A 96 -3.61 11.12 3.82
C ARG A 96 -3.91 9.62 3.93
N GLN A 97 -2.95 8.76 3.66
CA GLN A 97 -3.16 7.30 3.64
C GLN A 97 -3.14 6.64 5.03
N SER A 98 -2.76 7.35 6.10
CA SER A 98 -2.58 6.77 7.44
C SER A 98 -3.81 6.00 7.95
N ARG A 99 -5.03 6.51 7.73
CA ARG A 99 -6.28 5.83 8.10
C ARG A 99 -6.50 4.54 7.31
N LEU A 100 -6.12 4.52 6.03
CA LEU A 100 -6.22 3.35 5.16
C LEU A 100 -5.24 2.26 5.61
N ILE A 101 -4.01 2.65 5.93
CA ILE A 101 -2.96 1.77 6.48
C ILE A 101 -3.43 1.15 7.80
N GLU A 102 -3.86 1.97 8.76
CA GLU A 102 -4.33 1.48 10.05
C GLU A 102 -5.53 0.54 9.90
N PHE A 103 -6.50 0.88 9.05
CA PHE A 103 -7.64 0.02 8.76
C PHE A 103 -7.20 -1.37 8.27
N ILE A 104 -6.27 -1.46 7.32
CA ILE A 104 -5.80 -2.75 6.80
C ILE A 104 -5.09 -3.57 7.87
N LEU A 105 -4.21 -2.95 8.65
CA LEU A 105 -3.46 -3.62 9.72
C LEU A 105 -4.40 -4.16 10.81
N ARG A 106 -5.52 -3.47 11.07
CA ARG A 106 -6.53 -3.90 12.03
C ARG A 106 -7.47 -4.95 11.45
N LEU A 107 -7.85 -4.80 10.18
CA LEU A 107 -8.67 -5.78 9.47
C LEU A 107 -7.96 -7.13 9.40
N GLU A 108 -6.65 -7.13 9.10
CA GLU A 108 -5.82 -8.34 9.04
C GLU A 108 -5.83 -9.14 10.35
N LYS A 109 -5.94 -8.44 11.48
CA LYS A 109 -5.95 -9.02 12.84
C LYS A 109 -7.36 -9.35 13.33
N SER A 110 -8.39 -8.97 12.58
CA SER A 110 -9.78 -9.16 12.98
C SER A 110 -10.23 -10.58 12.69
N THR A 111 -11.09 -11.11 13.57
CA THR A 111 -11.74 -12.41 13.39
C THR A 111 -13.23 -12.21 13.36
N VAL A 112 -13.94 -12.95 12.51
CA VAL A 112 -15.39 -12.84 12.35
C VAL A 112 -16.01 -14.16 12.81
N PRO A 113 -16.87 -14.16 13.84
CA PRO A 113 -17.58 -15.38 14.25
C PRO A 113 -18.46 -15.91 13.10
N ASP A 114 -18.43 -17.23 12.84
CA ASP A 114 -19.32 -17.85 11.85
C ASP A 114 -20.71 -18.06 12.46
N PRO A 115 -21.76 -17.38 11.95
CA PRO A 115 -23.09 -17.44 12.53
C PRO A 115 -23.81 -18.78 12.36
N ASN A 116 -23.38 -19.65 11.43
CA ASN A 116 -24.06 -20.92 11.14
C ASN A 116 -23.27 -22.16 11.54
N ARG A 117 -21.95 -22.13 11.40
CA ARG A 117 -21.08 -23.28 11.66
C ARG A 117 -20.49 -23.27 13.06
N GLY A 118 -20.56 -22.14 13.75
CA GLY A 118 -19.77 -21.88 14.95
C GLY A 118 -18.28 -21.74 14.62
N GLY A 119 -17.52 -21.14 15.54
CA GLY A 119 -16.11 -20.83 15.31
C GLY A 119 -15.91 -19.51 14.55
N ILE A 120 -14.89 -19.45 13.68
CA ILE A 120 -14.48 -18.25 12.95
C ILE A 120 -14.69 -18.49 11.45
N VAL A 121 -15.20 -17.49 10.74
CA VAL A 121 -15.34 -17.49 9.27
C VAL A 121 -13.97 -17.74 8.65
N GLY A 122 -13.90 -18.71 7.74
CA GLY A 122 -12.67 -19.11 7.06
C GLY A 122 -12.89 -20.22 6.05
N ASP A 123 -11.87 -20.52 5.26
CA ASP A 123 -11.84 -21.67 4.35
C ASP A 123 -10.75 -22.64 4.81
N GLY A 124 -11.17 -23.72 5.47
CA GLY A 124 -10.27 -24.72 6.04
C GLY A 124 -9.38 -24.16 7.15
N LYS A 125 -8.10 -23.93 6.83
CA LYS A 125 -7.10 -23.41 7.79
C LYS A 125 -6.91 -21.90 7.71
N ASP A 126 -7.46 -21.27 6.68
CA ASP A 126 -7.30 -19.85 6.45
C ASP A 126 -8.42 -19.07 7.15
N ILE A 127 -8.05 -18.27 8.13
CA ILE A 127 -8.97 -17.36 8.83
C ILE A 127 -9.29 -16.20 7.88
N PHE A 128 -10.57 -15.90 7.73
CA PHE A 128 -11.02 -14.83 6.86
C PHE A 128 -10.50 -13.47 7.37
N TRP A 129 -9.95 -12.67 6.46
CA TRP A 129 -9.12 -11.46 6.68
C TRP A 129 -7.68 -11.66 7.16
N THR A 130 -7.29 -12.82 7.72
CA THR A 130 -5.90 -13.03 8.10
C THR A 130 -4.98 -13.21 6.88
N SER A 131 -3.86 -12.50 6.87
CA SER A 131 -2.80 -12.52 5.84
C SER A 131 -3.21 -12.11 4.42
N VAL A 132 -4.47 -11.74 4.18
CA VAL A 132 -5.15 -11.49 2.88
C VAL A 132 -4.23 -11.65 1.65
N PRO A 133 -3.81 -12.88 1.29
CA PRO A 133 -2.66 -13.05 0.39
C PRO A 133 -2.97 -12.60 -1.05
N SER A 134 -4.25 -12.53 -1.42
CA SER A 134 -4.68 -11.97 -2.70
C SER A 134 -4.56 -10.45 -2.74
N PHE A 135 -4.71 -9.75 -1.61
CA PHE A 135 -4.63 -8.30 -1.57
C PHE A 135 -3.23 -7.79 -1.91
N SER A 136 -2.19 -8.31 -1.27
CA SER A 136 -0.82 -7.90 -1.57
C SER A 136 -0.39 -8.26 -2.98
N ARG A 137 -0.76 -9.45 -3.46
CA ARG A 137 -0.53 -9.86 -4.87
C ARG A 137 -1.21 -8.92 -5.87
N ASN A 138 -2.44 -8.51 -5.60
CA ASN A 138 -3.17 -7.59 -6.46
C ASN A 138 -2.57 -6.17 -6.42
N LEU A 139 -2.07 -5.70 -5.27
CA LEU A 139 -1.38 -4.41 -5.20
C LEU A 139 -0.08 -4.40 -6.01
N VAL A 140 0.71 -5.47 -5.96
CA VAL A 140 1.91 -5.59 -6.79
C VAL A 140 1.57 -5.72 -8.26
N ARG A 141 0.51 -6.46 -8.62
CA ARG A 141 0.02 -6.49 -10.00
C ARG A 141 -0.38 -5.09 -10.47
N LEU A 142 -1.13 -4.34 -9.66
CA LEU A 142 -1.51 -2.97 -9.97
C LEU A 142 -0.29 -2.04 -10.13
N MET A 143 0.73 -2.20 -9.29
CA MET A 143 1.98 -1.45 -9.44
C MET A 143 2.68 -1.76 -10.77
N VAL A 144 2.72 -3.02 -11.20
CA VAL A 144 3.25 -3.42 -12.51
C VAL A 144 2.41 -2.86 -13.66
N GLU A 145 1.08 -2.93 -13.56
CA GLU A 145 0.16 -2.42 -14.58
C GLU A 145 0.30 -0.90 -14.76
N LEU A 146 0.37 -0.14 -13.67
CA LEU A 146 0.57 1.32 -13.75
C LEU A 146 1.92 1.66 -14.36
N ASN A 147 2.94 0.87 -14.02
CA ASN A 147 4.31 1.02 -14.48
C ASN A 147 4.49 0.86 -16.01
N ASP A 148 3.58 0.18 -16.71
CA ASP A 148 3.70 0.00 -18.16
C ASP A 148 3.25 1.23 -18.97
N ASN A 149 2.61 2.22 -18.33
CA ASN A 149 2.02 3.39 -19.01
C ASN A 149 3.00 4.53 -19.33
N GLY A 150 4.30 4.38 -19.04
CA GLY A 150 5.38 5.26 -19.51
C GLY A 150 5.54 6.60 -18.79
N GLU A 151 4.45 7.28 -18.41
CA GLU A 151 4.51 8.50 -17.59
C GLU A 151 4.40 8.18 -16.10
N PHE A 152 5.22 8.86 -15.29
CA PHE A 152 5.17 8.76 -13.83
C PHE A 152 4.04 9.66 -13.32
N ASP A 153 2.88 9.05 -13.04
CA ASP A 153 1.69 9.76 -12.59
C ASP A 153 1.57 9.78 -11.05
N PRO A 154 0.74 10.67 -10.48
CA PRO A 154 0.49 10.72 -9.04
C PRO A 154 -0.09 9.41 -8.46
N ALA A 155 -0.77 8.60 -9.28
CA ALA A 155 -1.35 7.34 -8.84
C ALA A 155 -0.27 6.29 -8.52
N GLN A 156 0.80 6.25 -9.32
CA GLN A 156 1.99 5.43 -9.06
C GLN A 156 2.67 5.85 -7.76
N GLU A 157 2.83 7.16 -7.51
CA GLU A 157 3.44 7.66 -6.27
C GLU A 157 2.62 7.31 -5.04
N ASN A 158 1.31 7.51 -5.12
CA ASN A 158 0.39 7.18 -4.04
C ASN A 158 0.43 5.68 -3.73
N LEU A 159 0.41 4.82 -4.75
CA LEU A 159 0.49 3.37 -4.54
C LEU A 159 1.86 2.95 -3.99
N ALA A 160 2.95 3.57 -4.46
CA ALA A 160 4.29 3.31 -3.95
C ALA A 160 4.44 3.67 -2.48
N ALA A 161 3.96 4.86 -2.10
CA ALA A 161 3.98 5.31 -0.73
C ALA A 161 3.09 4.42 0.16
N PHE A 162 1.94 3.99 -0.36
CA PHE A 162 1.04 3.08 0.33
C PHE A 162 1.70 1.74 0.65
N LEU A 163 2.36 1.12 -0.34
CA LEU A 163 3.09 -0.13 -0.15
C LEU A 163 4.26 0.02 0.81
N ALA A 164 5.02 1.12 0.71
CA ALA A 164 6.11 1.43 1.62
C ALA A 164 5.60 1.56 3.08
N GLN A 165 4.50 2.27 3.30
CA GLN A 165 3.89 2.42 4.62
C GLN A 165 3.37 1.09 5.18
N LEU A 166 2.74 0.24 4.36
CA LEU A 166 2.32 -1.11 4.79
C LEU A 166 3.52 -1.98 5.17
N PHE A 167 4.60 -1.90 4.39
CA PHE A 167 5.82 -2.63 4.65
C PHE A 167 6.45 -2.22 5.98
N GLU A 168 6.65 -0.90 6.17
CA GLU A 168 7.16 -0.30 7.41
C GLU A 168 6.32 -0.71 8.63
N ALA A 169 5.00 -0.68 8.49
CA ALA A 169 4.08 -1.05 9.57
C ALA A 169 3.98 -2.57 9.84
N GLY A 170 4.70 -3.40 9.09
CA GLY A 170 4.76 -4.85 9.32
C GLY A 170 3.54 -5.63 8.84
N TYR A 171 2.85 -5.16 7.80
CA TYR A 171 1.78 -5.93 7.16
C TYR A 171 2.31 -7.28 6.64
N SER A 172 1.73 -8.40 7.06
CA SER A 172 2.29 -9.73 6.75
C SER A 172 2.22 -10.09 5.27
N GLY A 173 1.26 -9.50 4.55
CA GLY A 173 1.14 -9.65 3.10
C GLY A 173 2.29 -9.04 2.31
N CYS A 174 3.06 -8.10 2.89
CA CYS A 174 4.21 -7.47 2.26
C CYS A 174 5.41 -8.42 2.17
N GLU A 175 5.73 -9.18 3.22
CA GLU A 175 6.94 -10.01 3.28
C GLU A 175 7.02 -11.07 2.18
N ARG A 176 5.86 -11.54 1.69
CA ARG A 176 5.78 -12.57 0.64
C ARG A 176 5.79 -12.02 -0.78
N VAL A 177 5.51 -10.73 -0.95
CA VAL A 177 5.18 -10.15 -2.27
C VAL A 177 6.09 -8.99 -2.63
N LEU A 178 6.55 -8.24 -1.64
CA LEU A 178 7.58 -7.21 -1.77
C LEU A 178 8.96 -7.80 -1.47
N ASP A 179 9.19 -9.02 -1.93
CA ASP A 179 10.55 -9.52 -2.01
C ASP A 179 11.29 -8.60 -2.98
N TRP A 180 12.33 -7.93 -2.48
CA TRP A 180 13.18 -6.98 -3.19
C TRP A 180 13.88 -7.58 -4.42
N THR A 181 13.61 -8.86 -4.72
CA THR A 181 13.85 -9.51 -6.01
C THR A 181 13.09 -8.90 -7.17
N TYR A 182 12.07 -8.06 -6.94
CA TYR A 182 11.51 -7.22 -8.01
C TYR A 182 12.62 -6.34 -8.59
N ALA A 183 12.96 -6.61 -9.85
CA ALA A 183 14.22 -6.24 -10.48
C ALA A 183 14.61 -4.75 -10.32
N TYR A 184 13.66 -3.82 -10.20
CA TYR A 184 13.91 -2.38 -10.27
C TYR A 184 14.70 -1.79 -9.09
N THR A 185 14.51 -2.26 -7.85
CA THR A 185 15.18 -1.65 -6.68
C THR A 185 16.64 -2.09 -6.58
N ALA A 186 16.95 -3.34 -6.92
CA ALA A 186 18.32 -3.87 -6.99
C ALA A 186 19.00 -3.68 -8.35
N ALA A 187 18.27 -3.29 -9.39
CA ALA A 187 18.83 -3.07 -10.72
C ALA A 187 19.91 -1.99 -10.74
N VAL A 188 19.88 -1.01 -9.83
CA VAL A 188 20.96 0.01 -9.74
C VAL A 188 22.36 -0.58 -9.56
N PHE A 189 22.44 -1.80 -9.00
CA PHE A 189 23.70 -2.53 -8.82
C PHE A 189 24.05 -3.46 -9.99
N GLN A 190 23.15 -3.61 -10.96
CA GLN A 190 23.41 -4.39 -12.15
C GLN A 190 24.24 -3.57 -13.12
N THR A 191 25.37 -4.13 -13.56
CA THR A 191 26.22 -3.50 -14.56
C THR A 191 25.41 -3.11 -15.80
N GLY A 192 25.41 -1.82 -16.16
CA GLY A 192 24.72 -1.29 -17.33
C GLY A 192 23.28 -0.83 -17.07
N PHE A 193 22.77 -0.95 -15.85
CA PHE A 193 21.52 -0.28 -15.49
C PHE A 193 21.74 1.23 -15.40
N THR A 194 20.87 1.98 -16.05
CA THR A 194 20.82 3.44 -15.96
C THR A 194 19.47 3.80 -15.36
N PRO A 195 19.41 4.30 -14.12
CA PRO A 195 18.14 4.68 -13.51
C PRO A 195 17.50 5.81 -14.33
N ASP A 196 16.20 5.71 -14.56
CA ASP A 196 15.40 6.81 -15.07
C ASP A 196 14.76 7.61 -13.91
N LYS A 197 14.13 8.74 -14.26
CA LYS A 197 13.40 9.60 -13.32
C LYS A 197 12.42 8.81 -12.45
N ARG A 198 11.69 7.87 -13.05
CA ARG A 198 10.68 7.07 -12.37
C ARG A 198 11.32 6.13 -11.36
N ASN A 199 12.42 5.46 -11.70
CA ASN A 199 13.16 4.60 -10.79
C ASN A 199 13.62 5.40 -9.56
N VAL A 200 14.17 6.59 -9.77
CA VAL A 200 14.64 7.46 -8.67
C VAL A 200 13.50 7.93 -7.79
N ARG A 201 12.39 8.43 -8.37
CA ARG A 201 11.23 8.89 -7.57
C ARG A 201 10.62 7.76 -6.75
N MET A 202 10.40 6.60 -7.37
CA MET A 202 9.90 5.40 -6.67
C MET A 202 10.79 5.05 -5.49
N PHE A 203 12.10 5.01 -5.71
CA PHE A 203 13.03 4.65 -4.64
C PHE A 203 13.08 5.71 -3.53
N CYS A 204 13.03 6.99 -3.87
CA CYS A 204 12.92 8.06 -2.89
C CYS A 204 11.66 7.90 -2.01
N ILE A 205 10.52 7.54 -2.60
CA ILE A 205 9.28 7.28 -1.85
C ILE A 205 9.48 6.15 -0.83
N TRP A 206 10.11 5.05 -1.24
CA TRP A 206 10.45 3.95 -0.33
C TRP A 206 11.40 4.40 0.80
N LEU A 207 12.44 5.16 0.47
CA LEU A 207 13.36 5.74 1.46
C LEU A 207 12.70 6.77 2.38
N ILE A 208 11.57 7.36 2.01
CA ILE A 208 10.84 8.31 2.86
C ILE A 208 9.88 7.55 3.80
N TYR A 209 9.13 6.59 3.28
CA TYR A 209 8.02 5.96 4.00
C TYR A 209 8.35 4.61 4.65
N ALA A 210 9.49 4.01 4.31
CA ALA A 210 9.95 2.72 4.82
C ALA A 210 11.43 2.70 5.22
N ASN A 211 11.99 3.87 5.56
CA ASN A 211 13.43 4.04 5.82
C ASN A 211 14.00 3.05 6.84
N ARG A 212 13.30 2.88 7.97
CA ARG A 212 13.76 2.09 9.09
C ARG A 212 13.75 0.62 8.74
N LYS A 213 12.66 0.11 8.17
CA LYS A 213 12.60 -1.30 7.80
C LYS A 213 13.56 -1.63 6.65
N LEU A 214 13.72 -0.72 5.69
CA LEU A 214 14.78 -0.83 4.67
C LEU A 214 16.17 -0.94 5.29
N TRP A 215 16.49 -0.06 6.24
CA TRP A 215 17.77 -0.09 6.94
C TRP A 215 17.98 -1.40 7.69
N LEU A 216 16.97 -1.87 8.43
CA LEU A 216 17.04 -3.15 9.13
C LEU A 216 17.24 -4.34 8.17
N ASP A 217 16.61 -4.31 7.00
CA ASP A 217 16.82 -5.30 5.95
C ASP A 217 18.28 -5.33 5.45
N THR A 218 19.00 -4.19 5.47
CA THR A 218 20.44 -4.14 5.10
C THR A 218 21.34 -4.90 6.06
N GLN A 219 20.90 -5.04 7.31
CA GLN A 219 21.63 -5.71 8.39
C GLN A 219 21.19 -7.17 8.55
N GLY A 220 20.07 -7.52 7.91
CA GLY A 220 19.45 -8.83 8.01
C GLY A 220 20.22 -9.91 7.22
N PRO A 221 19.76 -11.16 7.30
CA PRO A 221 20.31 -12.27 6.52
C PRO A 221 19.98 -12.17 5.01
N ASN A 222 19.20 -11.15 4.60
CA ASN A 222 18.78 -10.96 3.22
C ASN A 222 19.98 -10.53 2.38
N ARG A 223 20.53 -11.46 1.59
CA ARG A 223 21.73 -11.21 0.77
C ARG A 223 21.55 -10.17 -0.33
N LEU A 224 20.30 -9.84 -0.67
CA LEU A 224 19.95 -8.90 -1.73
C LEU A 224 20.01 -7.44 -1.27
N PHE A 225 19.75 -7.19 0.01
CA PHE A 225 19.78 -5.87 0.61
C PHE A 225 20.96 -5.84 1.58
N ARG A 226 22.12 -5.38 1.10
CA ARG A 226 23.32 -5.24 1.92
C ARG A 226 23.61 -3.77 2.20
N GLN A 227 24.55 -3.49 3.09
CA GLN A 227 24.98 -2.12 3.33
C GLN A 227 25.44 -1.39 2.05
N GLU A 228 26.05 -2.08 1.10
CA GLU A 228 26.43 -1.51 -0.19
C GLU A 228 25.22 -1.04 -0.99
N PHE A 229 24.06 -1.67 -0.79
CA PHE A 229 22.81 -1.25 -1.41
C PHE A 229 22.42 0.16 -0.94
N TRP A 230 22.44 0.35 0.37
CA TRP A 230 22.07 1.63 0.99
C TRP A 230 23.03 2.74 0.58
N GLU A 231 24.34 2.49 0.66
CA GLU A 231 25.34 3.49 0.29
C GLU A 231 25.37 3.77 -1.22
N GLY A 232 25.11 2.76 -2.06
CA GLY A 232 25.03 2.95 -3.51
C GLY A 232 23.87 3.86 -3.93
N TRP A 233 22.69 3.68 -3.34
CA TRP A 233 21.58 4.60 -3.56
C TRP A 233 21.85 6.00 -3.01
N ARG A 234 22.43 6.10 -1.81
CA ARG A 234 22.83 7.41 -1.26
C ARG A 234 23.77 8.15 -2.21
N ALA A 235 24.79 7.47 -2.72
CA ALA A 235 25.75 8.05 -3.66
C ALA A 235 25.08 8.46 -4.96
N LEU A 236 24.18 7.63 -5.52
CA LEU A 236 23.40 7.97 -6.70
C LEU A 236 22.56 9.24 -6.49
N LEU A 237 21.83 9.34 -5.37
CA LEU A 237 20.98 10.50 -5.09
C LEU A 237 21.80 11.79 -4.95
N LEU A 238 22.97 11.73 -4.30
CA LEU A 238 23.91 12.86 -4.21
C LEU A 238 24.46 13.26 -5.58
N ASP A 239 24.83 12.28 -6.41
CA ASP A 239 25.29 12.53 -7.77
C ASP A 239 24.18 13.21 -8.60
N CYS A 240 22.95 12.68 -8.53
CA CYS A 240 21.77 13.25 -9.19
C CYS A 240 21.50 14.70 -8.78
N GLN A 241 21.66 15.05 -7.49
CA GLN A 241 21.53 16.43 -7.01
C GLN A 241 22.61 17.37 -7.57
N SER A 242 23.81 16.85 -7.81
CA SER A 242 24.93 17.63 -8.34
C SER A 242 24.97 17.70 -9.88
N SER A 243 24.30 16.77 -10.54
CA SER A 243 24.29 16.63 -12.00
C SER A 243 23.24 17.54 -12.65
N ASN A 244 23.56 18.14 -13.79
CA ASN A 244 22.58 18.84 -14.64
C ASN A 244 21.85 17.87 -15.58
N GLN A 245 21.55 16.64 -15.15
CA GLN A 245 20.83 15.69 -16.00
C GLN A 245 19.35 16.07 -16.08
N ASP A 246 18.79 16.10 -17.28
CA ASP A 246 17.42 16.58 -17.52
C ASP A 246 16.37 15.83 -16.66
N TRP A 247 16.57 14.53 -16.44
CA TRP A 247 15.59 13.66 -15.79
C TRP A 247 15.55 13.79 -14.25
N CYS A 248 16.57 14.38 -13.62
CA CYS A 248 16.56 14.67 -12.19
C CYS A 248 16.34 16.15 -11.89
N SER A 249 16.23 17.01 -12.90
CA SER A 249 16.26 18.47 -12.73
C SER A 249 14.95 19.10 -12.22
N ASP A 250 13.82 18.37 -12.26
CA ASP A 250 12.55 18.92 -11.81
C ASP A 250 12.46 19.07 -10.29
N GLU A 251 11.78 20.12 -9.86
CA GLU A 251 11.66 20.53 -8.45
C GLU A 251 11.10 19.42 -7.56
N ASP A 252 10.08 18.70 -8.04
CA ASP A 252 9.45 17.62 -7.27
C ASP A 252 10.42 16.45 -7.06
N THR A 253 11.17 16.05 -8.09
CA THR A 253 12.17 14.99 -7.96
C THR A 253 13.29 15.43 -7.00
N GLN A 254 13.78 16.66 -7.12
CA GLN A 254 14.81 17.21 -6.23
C GLN A 254 14.35 17.22 -4.76
N MET A 255 13.11 17.61 -4.51
CA MET A 255 12.52 17.62 -3.17
C MET A 255 12.37 16.20 -2.60
N LEU A 256 11.97 15.22 -3.41
CA LEU A 256 11.92 13.81 -3.00
C LEU A 256 13.32 13.28 -2.66
N MET A 257 14.33 13.56 -3.50
CA MET A 257 15.72 13.13 -3.25
C MET A 257 16.28 13.73 -1.96
N MET A 258 16.06 15.02 -1.72
CA MET A 258 16.49 15.70 -0.50
C MET A 258 15.85 15.07 0.74
N ARG A 259 14.53 14.86 0.72
CA ARG A 259 13.81 14.20 1.82
C ARG A 259 14.29 12.78 2.05
N ALA A 260 14.51 12.02 0.99
CA ALA A 260 15.03 10.66 1.07
C ALA A 260 16.42 10.62 1.74
N LEU A 261 17.34 11.51 1.33
CA LEU A 261 18.66 11.63 1.94
C LEU A 261 18.60 12.01 3.43
N ASP A 262 17.71 12.94 3.80
CA ASP A 262 17.48 13.30 5.21
C ASP A 262 16.97 12.09 6.02
N CYS A 263 15.97 11.37 5.50
CA CYS A 263 15.44 10.15 6.12
C CYS A 263 16.51 9.08 6.28
N MET A 264 17.38 8.91 5.28
CA MET A 264 18.50 7.97 5.35
C MET A 264 19.48 8.37 6.45
N HIS A 265 19.86 9.66 6.51
CA HIS A 265 20.80 10.17 7.51
C HIS A 265 20.29 9.99 8.94
N ILE A 266 19.01 10.33 9.19
CA ILE A 266 18.36 10.17 10.50
C ILE A 266 18.35 8.69 10.90
N THR A 267 17.93 7.80 10.00
CA THR A 267 17.83 6.36 10.29
C THR A 267 19.18 5.76 10.67
N GLN A 268 20.25 6.16 9.98
CA GLN A 268 21.62 5.72 10.29
C GLN A 268 22.13 6.27 11.63
N ALA A 269 21.71 7.46 12.03
CA ALA A 269 22.14 8.06 13.30
C ALA A 269 21.44 7.43 14.52
N GLU A 270 20.23 6.90 14.34
CA GLU A 270 19.40 6.33 15.40
C GLU A 270 19.68 4.83 15.68
N ASN A 271 20.43 4.13 14.83
CA ASN A 271 20.69 2.68 14.91
C ASN A 271 22.19 2.38 14.90
#